data_AF-A0A1B6EIJ3-F1
#
_entry.id   AF-A0A1B6EIJ3-F1
#
_cell.length_a   1.000
_cell.length_b   1.000
_cell.length_c   1.000
_cell.angle_alpha   90.00
_cell.angle_beta   90.00
_cell.angle_gamma   90.00
#
_symmetry.space_group_name_H-M   'P 1'
#
loop_
_entity.id
_entity.type
_entity.pdbx_description
1 polymer ?
#
loop_
_entity_poly.entity_id
_entity_poly.type
_entity_poly.pdbx_seq_one_letter_code
_entity_poly.pdbx_strand_id
1 'polypeptide(L)'
;GSSSKGNLHRALVLQKRAVRIMAELGPRESCRNIFKDWKILTVTSIYILETILYCITKDHPKQKNLHSHFTRQAGDYTLPVHRTALFEKKPSYAGLKLFNKLPPHLKEYLQDHNPEAMKKTLRCWLHDQVL
;
A
#
# COMPACT_ATOMS: atom_id res chain seq x y z
N GLY A 1 10.15 -8.85 16.21
CA GLY A 1 9.99 -9.54 14.92
C GLY A 1 10.22 -8.57 13.77
N SER A 2 11.28 -8.75 13.00
CA SER A 2 11.51 -8.01 11.75
C SER A 2 11.99 -9.05 10.76
N SER A 3 11.24 -9.30 9.69
CA SER A 3 11.82 -9.99 8.53
C SER A 3 13.03 -9.18 8.08
N SER A 4 14.17 -9.85 7.91
CA SER A 4 15.38 -9.21 7.42
C SER A 4 15.13 -8.71 5.98
N LYS A 5 15.87 -7.69 5.55
CA LYS A 5 15.83 -7.22 4.14
C LYS A 5 16.05 -8.40 3.16
N GLY A 6 16.85 -9.38 3.56
CA GLY A 6 17.09 -10.61 2.80
C GLY A 6 15.84 -11.47 2.60
N ASN A 7 15.00 -11.62 3.62
CA ASN A 7 13.77 -12.41 3.50
C ASN A 7 12.77 -11.77 2.53
N LEU A 8 12.59 -10.44 2.61
CA LEU A 8 11.72 -9.71 1.67
C LEU A 8 12.26 -9.80 0.23
N HIS A 9 13.57 -9.60 0.05
CA HIS A 9 14.20 -9.74 -1.26
C HIS A 9 13.99 -11.13 -1.84
N ARG A 10 14.20 -12.18 -1.03
CA ARG A 10 13.96 -13.57 -1.42
C ARG A 10 12.51 -13.81 -1.85
N ALA A 11 11.53 -13.28 -1.10
CA ALA A 11 10.12 -13.43 -1.44
C ALA A 11 9.78 -12.76 -2.80
N LEU A 12 10.29 -11.55 -3.05
CA LEU A 12 10.09 -10.85 -4.32
C LEU A 12 10.76 -11.58 -5.49
N VAL A 13 11.97 -12.11 -5.30
CA VAL A 13 12.69 -12.91 -6.31
C VAL A 13 11.92 -14.19 -6.63
N LEU A 14 11.46 -14.91 -5.61
CA LEU A 14 10.69 -16.14 -5.79
C LEU A 14 9.36 -15.87 -6.51
N GLN A 15 8.65 -14.82 -6.13
CA GLN A 15 7.41 -14.41 -6.79
C GLN A 15 7.64 -14.13 -8.28
N LYS A 16 8.66 -13.33 -8.61
CA LYS A 16 8.99 -13.01 -10.01
C LYS A 16 9.40 -14.27 -10.79
N ARG A 17 10.16 -15.17 -10.17
CA ARG A 17 10.60 -16.42 -10.80
C ARG A 17 9.41 -17.35 -11.10
N ALA A 18 8.46 -17.47 -10.17
CA ALA A 18 7.25 -18.26 -10.38
C ALA A 18 6.43 -17.71 -11.57
N VAL A 19 6.14 -16.42 -11.58
CA VAL A 19 5.41 -15.76 -12.69
C VAL A 19 6.14 -15.95 -14.03
N ARG A 20 7.48 -15.83 -14.04
CA ARG A 20 8.29 -16.06 -15.24
C ARG A 20 8.17 -17.47 -15.80
N ILE A 21 8.23 -18.48 -14.94
CA ILE A 21 8.13 -19.89 -15.35
C ILE A 21 6.73 -20.16 -15.90
N MET A 22 5.69 -19.71 -15.20
CA MET A 22 4.30 -19.90 -15.61
C MET A 22 3.98 -19.22 -16.95
N ALA A 23 4.60 -18.07 -17.23
CA ALA A 23 4.40 -17.30 -18.46
C ALA A 23 5.43 -17.63 -19.56
N GLU A 24 6.28 -18.64 -19.34
CA GLU A 24 7.30 -19.10 -20.30
C GLU A 24 8.22 -17.98 -20.84
N LEU A 25 8.51 -16.96 -20.03
CA LEU A 25 9.29 -15.81 -20.47
C LEU A 25 10.79 -16.11 -20.55
N GLY A 26 11.40 -15.74 -21.68
CA GLY A 26 12.83 -15.82 -21.93
C GLY A 26 13.65 -14.92 -20.99
N PRO A 27 14.96 -15.17 -20.79
CA PRO A 27 15.78 -14.56 -19.74
C PRO A 27 15.79 -13.03 -19.70
N ARG A 28 15.66 -12.38 -20.86
CA ARG A 28 15.67 -10.91 -21.01
C ARG A 28 14.29 -10.28 -21.05
N GLU A 29 13.24 -11.08 -21.17
CA GLU A 29 11.87 -10.57 -21.26
C GLU A 29 11.41 -9.99 -19.91
N SER A 30 10.61 -8.95 -19.97
CA SER A 30 10.10 -8.29 -18.77
C SER A 30 8.89 -9.03 -18.22
N CYS A 31 8.90 -9.33 -16.91
CA CYS A 31 7.71 -9.87 -16.23
C CYS A 31 6.63 -8.79 -15.98
N ARG A 32 6.94 -7.50 -16.19
CA ARG A 32 6.07 -6.36 -15.82
C ARG A 32 4.66 -6.51 -16.38
N ASN A 33 4.55 -6.78 -17.69
CA ASN A 33 3.27 -6.89 -18.36
C ASN A 33 2.46 -8.07 -17.81
N ILE A 34 3.11 -9.23 -17.60
CA ILE A 34 2.45 -10.40 -17.01
C ILE A 34 1.86 -10.12 -15.63
N PHE A 35 2.55 -9.37 -14.76
CA PHE A 35 1.98 -8.99 -13.46
C PHE A 35 0.70 -8.14 -13.61
N LYS A 36 0.63 -7.27 -14.62
CA LYS A 36 -0.56 -6.46 -14.93
C LYS A 36 -1.66 -7.31 -15.57
N ASP A 37 -1.34 -8.06 -16.61
CA ASP A 37 -2.26 -8.87 -17.39
C ASP A 37 -2.94 -9.94 -16.51
N TRP A 38 -2.15 -10.60 -15.65
CA TRP A 38 -2.65 -11.62 -14.73
C TRP A 38 -3.21 -11.03 -13.42
N LYS A 39 -3.20 -9.71 -13.26
CA LYS A 39 -3.67 -9.01 -12.06
C LYS A 39 -3.06 -9.58 -10.77
N ILE A 40 -1.75 -9.84 -10.82
CA ILE A 40 -0.94 -10.30 -9.69
C ILE A 40 -0.27 -9.10 -9.03
N LEU A 41 -0.54 -8.91 -7.73
CA LEU A 41 0.14 -7.88 -6.95
C LEU A 41 1.49 -8.38 -6.47
N THR A 42 2.50 -7.51 -6.45
CA THR A 42 3.77 -7.82 -5.79
C THR A 42 3.58 -7.95 -4.28
N VAL A 43 4.47 -8.68 -3.58
CA VAL A 43 4.45 -8.75 -2.11
C VAL A 43 4.45 -7.35 -1.46
N THR A 44 5.17 -6.39 -2.05
CA THR A 44 5.17 -4.99 -1.61
C THR A 44 3.82 -4.31 -1.81
N SER A 45 3.16 -4.51 -2.96
CA SER A 45 1.83 -3.96 -3.22
C SER A 45 0.78 -4.56 -2.28
N ILE A 46 0.87 -5.86 -1.98
CA ILE A 46 0.01 -6.53 -1.00
C ILE A 46 0.18 -5.89 0.38
N TYR A 47 1.43 -5.67 0.82
CA TYR A 47 1.70 -5.00 2.08
C TYR A 47 1.08 -3.59 2.13
N ILE A 48 1.23 -2.80 1.06
CA ILE A 48 0.63 -1.46 0.97
C ILE A 48 -0.90 -1.53 1.07
N LEU A 49 -1.54 -2.43 0.31
CA LEU A 49 -2.99 -2.64 0.32
C LEU A 49 -3.50 -2.96 1.74
N GLU A 50 -2.95 -3.99 2.35
CA GLU A 50 -3.42 -4.50 3.64
C GLU A 50 -3.16 -3.50 4.78
N THR A 51 -2.02 -2.80 4.77
CA THR A 51 -1.71 -1.79 5.80
C THR A 51 -2.60 -0.56 5.70
N ILE A 52 -2.95 -0.13 4.49
CA ILE A 52 -3.88 0.98 4.29
C ILE A 52 -5.29 0.57 4.71
N LEU A 53 -5.78 -0.60 4.29
CA LEU A 53 -7.10 -1.10 4.70
C LEU A 53 -7.22 -1.28 6.22
N TYR A 54 -6.16 -1.79 6.85
CA TYR A 54 -6.08 -1.89 8.30
C TYR A 54 -6.25 -0.51 8.98
N CYS A 55 -5.65 0.54 8.42
CA CYS A 55 -5.75 1.88 8.99
C CYS A 55 -7.10 2.55 8.69
N ILE A 56 -7.70 2.33 7.53
CA ILE A 56 -9.02 2.91 7.22
C ILE A 56 -10.11 2.30 8.11
N THR A 57 -10.00 1.00 8.41
CA THR A 57 -10.96 0.29 9.28
C THR A 57 -10.81 0.61 10.77
N LYS A 58 -9.69 1.22 11.18
CA LYS A 58 -9.46 1.68 12.54
C LYS A 58 -9.64 3.19 12.55
N ASP A 59 -10.68 3.70 13.20
CA ASP A 59 -11.02 5.13 13.19
C ASP A 59 -9.90 5.99 13.81
N HIS A 60 -8.93 6.40 12.99
CA HIS A 60 -7.77 7.18 13.39
C HIS A 60 -8.04 8.69 13.26
N PRO A 61 -7.48 9.52 14.16
CA PRO A 61 -7.70 10.96 14.13
C PRO A 61 -7.14 11.59 12.85
N LYS A 62 -7.94 12.42 12.19
CA LYS A 62 -7.56 13.20 11.01
C LYS A 62 -7.08 14.59 11.41
N GLN A 63 -6.28 15.23 10.57
CA GLN A 63 -5.77 16.58 10.83
C GLN A 63 -6.89 17.62 10.97
N LYS A 64 -7.98 17.48 10.22
CA LYS A 64 -9.18 18.34 10.35
C LYS A 64 -9.83 18.33 11.74
N ASN A 65 -9.60 17.28 12.52
CA ASN A 65 -10.15 17.18 13.88
C ASN A 65 -9.28 17.94 14.91
N LEU A 66 -8.07 18.38 14.54
CA LEU A 66 -7.17 19.13 15.43
C LEU A 66 -7.20 20.65 15.21
N HIS A 67 -7.58 21.12 14.02
CA HIS A 67 -7.55 22.54 13.67
C HIS A 67 -8.81 22.96 12.93
N SER A 68 -9.34 24.16 13.25
CA SER A 68 -10.58 24.72 12.68
C SER A 68 -10.44 25.28 11.26
N HIS A 69 -9.22 25.30 10.70
CA HIS A 69 -8.94 25.86 9.38
C HIS A 69 -8.69 24.76 8.33
N PHE A 70 -9.27 24.94 7.14
CA PHE A 70 -9.11 24.00 6.02
C PHE A 70 -7.70 24.06 5.44
N THR A 71 -6.88 23.05 5.74
CA THR A 71 -5.56 22.88 5.11
C THR A 71 -5.65 21.90 3.93
N ARG A 72 -4.72 22.00 2.97
CA ARG A 72 -4.62 21.05 1.84
C ARG A 72 -4.43 19.59 2.28
N GLN A 73 -4.06 19.36 3.54
CA GLN A 73 -3.84 18.06 4.17
C GLN A 73 -4.95 17.69 5.16
N ALA A 74 -6.07 18.41 5.19
CA ALA A 74 -7.16 18.16 6.13
C ALA A 74 -7.71 16.72 6.09
N GLY A 75 -7.62 16.07 4.93
CA GLY A 75 -8.01 14.66 4.72
C GLY A 75 -6.96 13.63 5.16
N ASP A 76 -5.76 14.06 5.55
CA ASP A 76 -4.68 13.19 6.01
C ASP A 76 -4.88 12.77 7.48
N TYR A 77 -4.36 11.59 7.81
CA TYR A 77 -4.29 11.11 9.18
C TYR A 77 -3.18 11.81 9.95
N THR A 78 -3.45 12.09 11.23
CA THR A 78 -2.44 12.59 12.15
C THR A 78 -1.50 11.45 12.53
N LEU A 79 -0.21 11.61 12.24
CA LEU A 79 0.81 10.61 12.60
C LEU A 79 1.17 10.76 14.09
N PRO A 80 1.10 9.68 14.89
CA PRO A 80 1.52 9.73 16.28
C PRO A 80 3.00 10.12 16.43
N VAL A 81 3.29 10.98 17.40
CA VAL A 81 4.67 11.32 17.77
C VAL A 81 5.33 10.10 18.39
N HIS A 82 6.56 9.80 17.98
CA HIS A 82 7.29 8.61 18.41
C HIS A 82 8.80 8.86 18.29
N ARG A 83 9.60 8.02 18.95
CA ARG A 83 11.06 8.20 19.08
C ARG A 83 11.89 7.10 18.45
N THR A 84 11.27 6.01 17.98
CA THR A 84 12.00 4.82 17.52
C THR A 84 11.60 4.42 16.11
N ALA A 85 12.60 4.08 15.29
CA ALA A 85 12.37 3.53 13.95
C ALA A 85 11.57 2.21 13.95
N LEU A 86 11.58 1.47 15.07
CA LEU A 86 10.76 0.28 15.24
C LEU A 86 9.27 0.63 15.29
N PHE A 87 8.90 1.76 15.86
CA PHE A 87 7.52 2.24 15.88
C PHE A 87 7.02 2.54 14.47
N GLU A 88 7.86 3.13 13.62
CA GLU A 88 7.50 3.41 12.22
C GLU A 88 7.19 2.16 11.40
N LYS A 89 7.78 1.01 11.77
CA LYS A 89 7.58 -0.27 11.09
C LYS A 89 6.26 -0.95 11.46
N LYS A 90 5.55 -0.47 12.48
CA LYS A 90 4.25 -1.03 12.86
C LYS A 90 3.26 -0.81 11.70
N PRO A 91 2.47 -1.82 11.31
CA PRO A 91 1.43 -1.67 10.28
C PRO A 91 0.50 -0.48 10.53
N SER A 92 0.16 -0.22 11.80
CA SER A 92 -0.67 0.91 12.22
C SER A 92 -0.03 2.28 11.95
N TYR A 93 1.30 2.39 11.97
CA TYR A 93 1.97 3.65 11.64
C TYR A 93 2.27 3.75 10.15
N ALA A 94 2.83 2.66 9.59
CA ALA A 94 3.16 2.57 8.17
C ALA A 94 1.94 2.80 7.29
N GLY A 95 0.78 2.22 7.62
CA GLY A 95 -0.45 2.40 6.86
C GLY A 95 -0.96 3.84 6.86
N LEU A 96 -0.90 4.56 7.99
CA LEU A 96 -1.25 6.00 8.03
C LEU A 96 -0.30 6.81 7.16
N LYS A 97 1.00 6.53 7.26
CA LYS A 97 2.04 7.21 6.45
C LYS A 97 1.84 6.94 4.96
N LEU A 98 1.49 5.72 4.58
CA LEU A 98 1.19 5.32 3.19
C LEU A 98 -0.11 5.94 2.69
N PHE A 99 -1.18 5.95 3.49
CA PHE A 99 -2.45 6.60 3.14
C PHE A 99 -2.23 8.09 2.82
N ASN A 100 -1.47 8.81 3.65
CA ASN A 100 -1.18 10.22 3.43
C ASN A 100 -0.39 10.50 2.13
N LYS A 101 0.25 9.49 1.54
CA LYS A 101 0.93 9.59 0.24
C LYS A 101 0.03 9.32 -0.96
N LEU A 102 -1.20 8.86 -0.76
CA LEU A 102 -2.14 8.62 -1.85
C LEU A 102 -2.58 9.95 -2.52
N PRO A 103 -2.96 9.91 -3.80
CA PRO A 103 -3.58 11.05 -4.46
C PRO A 103 -4.88 11.50 -3.76
N PRO A 104 -5.21 12.80 -3.74
CA PRO A 104 -6.41 13.32 -3.07
C PRO A 104 -7.72 12.64 -3.51
N HIS A 105 -7.93 12.49 -4.83
CA HIS A 105 -9.13 11.83 -5.38
C HIS A 105 -9.29 10.39 -4.87
N LEU A 106 -8.18 9.68 -4.66
CA LEU A 106 -8.20 8.32 -4.16
C LEU A 106 -8.52 8.31 -2.66
N LYS A 107 -7.97 9.26 -1.89
CA LYS A 107 -8.29 9.39 -0.45
C LYS A 107 -9.77 9.67 -0.22
N GLU A 108 -10.36 10.58 -0.99
CA GLU A 108 -11.79 10.92 -0.92
C GLU A 108 -12.65 9.69 -1.22
N TYR A 109 -12.39 9.03 -2.36
CA TYR A 109 -13.10 7.80 -2.72
C TYR A 109 -13.00 6.73 -1.63
N LEU A 110 -11.80 6.50 -1.09
CA LEU A 110 -11.59 5.48 -0.07
C LEU A 110 -12.26 5.81 1.28
N GLN A 111 -12.67 7.04 1.54
CA GLN A 111 -13.32 7.41 2.80
C GLN A 111 -14.84 7.27 2.75
N ASP A 112 -15.44 7.39 1.56
CA ASP A 112 -16.90 7.44 1.39
C ASP A 112 -17.54 6.09 1.02
N HIS A 113 -16.75 5.05 0.79
CA HIS A 113 -17.21 3.77 0.25
C HIS A 113 -17.13 2.62 1.25
N ASN A 114 -17.73 1.48 0.95
CA ASN A 114 -17.62 0.27 1.78
C ASN A 114 -16.23 -0.40 1.65
N PRO A 115 -15.82 -1.26 2.61
CA PRO A 115 -14.49 -1.90 2.60
C PRO A 115 -14.17 -2.70 1.33
N GLU A 116 -15.17 -3.33 0.70
CA GLU A 116 -14.98 -4.10 -0.53
C GLU A 116 -14.66 -3.20 -1.73
N ALA A 117 -15.39 -2.10 -1.88
CA ALA A 117 -15.13 -1.09 -2.89
C ALA A 117 -13.77 -0.42 -2.67
N MET A 118 -13.41 -0.11 -1.41
CA MET A 118 -12.10 0.42 -1.06
C MET A 118 -10.97 -0.52 -1.50
N LYS A 119 -11.08 -1.81 -1.13
CA LYS A 119 -10.10 -2.84 -1.48
C LYS A 119 -9.96 -3.00 -2.99
N LYS A 120 -11.08 -3.02 -3.71
CA LYS A 120 -11.10 -3.13 -5.17
C LYS A 120 -10.38 -1.95 -5.83
N THR A 121 -10.76 -0.72 -5.47
CA THR A 121 -10.19 0.49 -6.07
C THR A 121 -8.70 0.62 -5.77
N LEU A 122 -8.28 0.41 -4.52
CA LEU A 122 -6.88 0.47 -4.14
C LEU A 122 -6.06 -0.63 -4.83
N ARG A 123 -6.62 -1.84 -4.97
CA ARG A 123 -5.99 -2.93 -5.73
C ARG A 123 -5.78 -2.54 -7.20
N CYS A 124 -6.81 -1.99 -7.86
CA CYS A 124 -6.71 -1.54 -9.25
C CYS A 124 -5.62 -0.47 -9.40
N TRP A 125 -5.63 0.55 -8.54
CA TRP A 125 -4.62 1.61 -8.56
C TRP A 125 -3.20 1.06 -8.36
N LEU A 126 -3.01 0.11 -7.43
CA LEU A 126 -1.71 -0.51 -7.18
C LEU A 126 -1.18 -1.33 -8.36
N HIS A 127 -2.06 -1.93 -9.18
CA HIS A 127 -1.64 -2.60 -10.42
C HIS A 127 -1.08 -1.63 -11.45
N ASP A 128 -1.68 -0.45 -11.57
CA ASP A 128 -1.22 0.58 -12.51
C ASP A 128 0.16 1.12 -12.11
N GLN A 129 0.41 1.20 -10.80
CA GLN A 129 1.69 1.63 -10.23
C GLN A 129 2.81 0.57 -10.30
N VAL A 130 2.52 -0.70 -10.64
CA VAL A 130 3.58 -1.70 -10.84
C VAL A 130 4.40 -1.30 -12.08
N LEU A 131 5.53 -0.65 -11.81
CA LEU A 131 6.66 -0.49 -12.72
C LEU A 131 7.49 -1.79 -12.69
#